data_AF-A0AB73LGG1-F1
#
_entry.id   AF-A0AB73LGG1-F1
#
_cell.length_a   1.000
_cell.length_b   1.000
_cell.length_c   1.000
_cell.angle_alpha   90.00
_cell.angle_beta   90.00
_cell.angle_gamma   90.00
#
_symmetry.space_group_name_H-M   'P 1'
#
loop_
_entity.id
_entity.type
_entity.pdbx_description
1 polymer ?
#
loop_
_entity_poly.entity_id
_entity_poly.type
_entity_poly.pdbx_seq_one_letter_code
_entity_poly.pdbx_strand_id
1 'polypeptide(L)' 'MRTKLGWVTQELAATRADLISDPGVGAKEQSEMFVEWVTHVREELRDGHDIASDLDGAFPEGCA' A
#
# COMPACT_ATOMS: atom_id res chain seq x y z
N MET A 1 -10.68 16.01 -28.49
CA MET A 1 -10.79 15.38 -27.15
C MET A 1 -9.60 14.48 -26.77
N ARG A 2 -8.83 13.94 -27.73
CA ARG A 2 -7.57 13.18 -27.46
C ARG A 2 -6.48 13.96 -26.69
N THR A 3 -6.38 15.27 -26.90
CA THR A 3 -5.36 16.13 -26.25
C THR A 3 -5.55 16.24 -24.73
N LYS A 4 -6.79 16.35 -24.23
CA LYS A 4 -7.05 16.37 -22.79
C LYS A 4 -6.62 15.06 -22.12
N LEU A 5 -6.89 13.91 -22.75
CA LEU A 5 -6.44 12.60 -22.26
C LEU A 5 -4.91 12.47 -22.30
N GLY A 6 -4.26 12.97 -23.36
CA GLY A 6 -2.80 12.99 -23.45
C GLY A 6 -2.12 13.77 -22.32
N TRP A 7 -2.66 14.94 -21.97
CA TRP A 7 -2.17 15.74 -20.85
C TRP A 7 -2.39 15.06 -19.50
N VAL A 8 -3.61 14.56 -19.22
CA VAL A 8 -3.89 13.85 -17.95
C VAL A 8 -2.97 12.64 -17.78
N THR A 9 -2.70 11.89 -18.84
CA THR A 9 -1.77 10.76 -18.77
C THR A 9 -0.34 11.20 -18.45
N GLN A 10 0.11 12.34 -18.97
CA GLN A 10 1.45 12.87 -18.65
C GLN A 10 1.55 13.33 -17.20
N GLU A 11 0.55 14.05 -16.70
CA GLU A 11 0.52 14.49 -15.29
C GLU A 11 0.46 13.31 -14.33
N LEU A 12 -0.33 12.27 -14.65
CA LEU A 12 -0.37 11.04 -13.85
C LEU A 12 0.98 10.31 -13.87
N ALA A 13 1.65 10.25 -15.02
CA ALA A 13 2.96 9.62 -15.12
C ALA A 13 4.03 10.40 -14.33
N ALA A 14 4.02 11.73 -14.40
CA ALA A 14 4.91 12.60 -13.63
C ALA A 14 4.66 12.46 -12.13
N THR A 15 3.39 12.58 -11.70
CA THR A 15 2.99 12.40 -10.29
C THR A 15 3.44 11.04 -9.76
N ARG A 16 3.26 9.97 -10.54
CA ARG A 16 3.74 8.63 -10.16
C ARG A 16 5.26 8.58 -10.02
N ALA A 17 6.00 9.22 -10.93
CA ALA A 17 7.46 9.27 -10.86
C ALA A 17 7.93 10.04 -9.62
N ASP A 18 7.27 11.14 -9.27
CA ASP A 18 7.57 11.95 -8.09
C ASP A 18 7.30 11.18 -6.79
N LEU A 19 6.18 10.44 -6.70
CA LEU A 19 5.89 9.56 -5.56
C LEU A 19 6.93 8.44 -5.39
N ILE A 20 7.59 8.01 -6.46
CA ILE A 20 8.64 7.00 -6.39
C ILE A 20 9.97 7.63 -5.97
N SER A 21 10.27 8.85 -6.44
CA SER A 21 11.54 9.53 -6.16
C SER A 21 11.58 10.18 -4.78
N ASP A 22 10.44 10.71 -4.33
CA ASP A 22 10.21 11.24 -2.99
C ASP A 22 8.86 10.71 -2.47
N PRO A 23 8.86 9.51 -1.86
CA PRO A 23 7.63 8.90 -1.35
C PRO A 23 7.06 9.62 -0.12
N GLY A 24 7.74 10.65 0.39
CA GLY A 24 7.34 11.42 1.55
C GLY A 24 7.84 10.83 2.87
N VAL A 25 7.68 11.63 3.92
CA VAL A 25 8.08 11.27 5.29
C VAL A 25 7.21 10.12 5.80
N GLY A 26 7.82 9.08 6.37
CA GLY A 26 7.10 7.93 6.92
C GLY A 26 6.80 6.82 5.91
N ALA A 27 7.14 6.99 4.63
CA ALA A 27 6.82 6.01 3.60
C ALA A 27 7.61 4.70 3.76
N LYS A 28 8.84 4.78 4.25
CA LYS A 28 9.66 3.59 4.54
C LYS A 28 9.04 2.80 5.68
N GLU A 29 8.70 3.46 6.77
CA GLU A 29 8.11 2.87 7.96
C GLU A 29 6.74 2.23 7.64
N GLN A 30 5.92 2.88 6.81
CA GLN A 30 4.67 2.30 6.32
C GLN A 30 4.90 1.08 5.43
N SER A 31 5.93 1.11 4.56
CA SER A 31 6.28 -0.05 3.74
C SER A 31 6.76 -1.23 4.59
N GLU A 32 7.52 -0.98 5.64
CA GLU A 32 7.98 -2.01 6.58
C GLU A 32 6.78 -2.61 7.35
N MET A 33 5.90 -1.77 7.88
CA MET A 33 4.67 -2.19 8.57
C MET A 33 3.74 -3.01 7.66
N PHE A 34 3.65 -2.64 6.38
CA PHE A 34 2.88 -3.42 5.41
C PHE A 34 3.50 -4.81 5.15
N VAL A 35 4.83 -4.90 5.07
CA VAL A 35 5.53 -6.19 4.93
C VAL A 35 5.32 -7.06 6.17
N GLU A 36 5.33 -6.48 7.36
CA GLU A 36 5.00 -7.17 8.61
C GLU A 36 3.58 -7.71 8.58
N TRP A 37 2.60 -6.90 8.18
CA TRP A 37 1.20 -7.32 8.05
C TRP A 37 1.01 -8.44 7.02
N VAL A 38 1.64 -8.36 5.83
CA VAL A 38 1.59 -9.45 4.83
C VAL A 38 2.22 -10.74 5.37
N THR A 39 3.26 -10.61 6.19
CA THR A 39 3.91 -11.76 6.84
C THR A 39 2.98 -12.40 7.85
N HIS A 40 2.34 -11.58 8.68
CA HIS A 40 1.33 -12.00 9.65
C HIS A 40 0.19 -12.80 8.99
N VAL A 41 -0.47 -12.23 7.97
CA VAL A 41 -1.55 -12.91 7.23
C VAL A 41 -1.07 -14.22 6.61
N ARG A 42 0.18 -14.28 6.12
CA ARG A 42 0.75 -15.53 5.59
C ARG A 42 0.89 -16.61 6.66
N GLU A 43 1.24 -16.23 7.89
CA GLU A 43 1.37 -17.16 9.02
C GLU A 43 0.00 -17.71 9.43
N GLU A 44 -1.02 -16.85 9.54
CA GLU A 44 -2.40 -17.27 9.81
C GLU A 44 -2.92 -18.25 8.77
N LEU A 45 -2.70 -17.95 7.48
CA LEU A 45 -3.08 -18.83 6.37
C LEU A 45 -2.35 -20.18 6.41
N ARG A 46 -1.09 -20.20 6.86
CA ARG A 46 -0.29 -21.43 6.99
C ARG A 46 -0.78 -22.27 8.17
N ASP A 47 -1.07 -21.63 9.29
CA ASP A 47 -1.38 -22.28 10.56
C ASP A 47 -2.89 -22.57 10.69
N GLY A 48 -3.70 -22.05 9.75
CA GLY A 48 -5.11 -22.38 9.54
C GLY A 48 -6.06 -21.75 10.56
N HIS A 49 -5.62 -20.69 11.24
CA HIS A 49 -6.42 -19.93 12.20
C HIS A 49 -5.88 -18.52 12.37
N ASP A 50 -6.75 -17.61 12.77
CA ASP A 50 -6.41 -16.21 13.03
C ASP A 50 -5.54 -16.09 14.29
N ILE A 51 -4.55 -15.20 14.25
CA ILE A 51 -3.61 -14.92 15.33
C ILE A 51 -3.77 -13.44 15.68
N ALA A 52 -4.16 -13.13 16.92
CA ALA A 52 -4.37 -11.72 17.28
C ALA A 52 -3.09 -10.88 17.12
N SER A 53 -3.19 -9.78 16.38
CA SER A 53 -2.08 -8.85 16.14
C SER A 53 -2.51 -7.38 16.24
N ASP A 54 -1.61 -6.54 16.73
CA ASP A 54 -1.81 -5.08 16.70
C ASP A 54 -1.81 -4.53 15.25
N LEU A 55 -1.30 -5.31 14.29
CA LEU A 55 -1.28 -4.96 12.86
C LEU A 55 -2.67 -4.98 12.22
N ASP A 56 -3.60 -5.75 12.76
CA ASP A 56 -4.96 -5.90 12.21
C ASP A 56 -5.77 -4.60 12.33
N GLY A 57 -5.45 -3.79 13.36
CA GLY A 57 -6.02 -2.46 13.52
C GLY A 57 -5.46 -1.43 12.54
N ALA A 58 -4.24 -1.65 12.03
CA ALA A 58 -3.61 -0.76 11.05
C ALA A 58 -4.10 -1.03 9.61
N PHE A 59 -4.47 -2.28 9.32
CA PHE A 59 -4.99 -2.72 8.03
C PHE A 59 -6.30 -3.49 8.21
N PRO A 60 -7.43 -2.79 8.41
CA PRO A 60 -8.70 -3.44 8.65
C PRO A 60 -9.08 -4.34 7.46
N GLU A 61 -9.42 -5.59 7.76
CA GLU A 61 -9.87 -6.54 6.75
C GLU A 61 -11.28 -6.18 6.26
N GLY A 62 -11.40 -5.89 4.97
CA GLY A 62 -12.67 -5.55 4.32
C GLY A 62 -12.90 -4.05 4.12
N CYS A 63 -13.79 -3.71 3.19
CA CYS A 63 -14.34 -2.36 3.09
C CYS A 63 -15.49 -2.22 4.09
N ALA A 64 -15.49 -1.11 4.84
CA ALA A 64 -16.63 -0.71 5.67
C ALA A 64 -17.89 -0.39 4.83
#